data_AF-A0A3A0AVL2-F1
#
_entry.id   AF-A0A3A0AVL2-F1
#
_cell.length_a   1.000
_cell.length_b   1.000
_cell.length_c   1.000
_cell.angle_alpha   90.00
_cell.angle_beta   90.00
_cell.angle_gamma   90.00
#
_symmetry.space_group_name_H-M   'P 1'
#
loop_
_entity.id
_entity.type
_entity.pdbx_description
1 polymer ?
#
loop_
_entity_poly.entity_id
_entity_poly.type
_entity_poly.pdbx_seq_one_letter_code
_entity_poly.pdbx_strand_id
1 'polypeptide(L)'
;MMRTGGVFPVHRGKNDVAALANAIDLARAGKLIGMFPEGTRSRNGALRRAKTGAARIAMEAHVPVIPAAVVNGPALLTSWKRLRRPLIMVRFGPPLQRSLRAGEDASHAARDFTDAIMAGIAALLPPELRGEYAHTQAAPVENA
;
A
#
# COMPACT_ATOMS: atom_id res chain seq x y z
N MET A 1 15.90 -4.36 17.96
CA MET A 1 17.14 -4.55 17.18
C MET A 1 16.77 -5.07 15.79
N MET A 2 16.54 -4.16 14.81
CA MET A 2 16.21 -4.48 13.39
C MET A 2 16.63 -3.30 12.46
N ARG A 3 17.80 -2.68 12.67
CA ARG A 3 18.27 -1.56 11.81
C ARG A 3 18.96 -2.04 10.52
N THR A 4 19.32 -3.31 10.40
CA THR A 4 20.13 -3.84 9.29
C THR A 4 19.32 -4.17 8.02
N GLY A 5 17.99 -4.09 8.06
CA GLY A 5 17.11 -4.44 6.93
C GLY A 5 16.42 -3.27 6.22
N GLY A 6 16.85 -2.02 6.44
CA GLY A 6 16.13 -0.84 5.91
C GLY A 6 14.78 -0.58 6.58
N VAL A 7 14.49 -1.27 7.69
CA VAL A 7 13.26 -1.11 8.46
C VAL A 7 13.44 0.03 9.46
N PHE A 8 12.67 1.10 9.31
CA PHE A 8 12.59 2.17 10.32
C PHE A 8 11.34 1.97 11.20
N PRO A 9 11.44 2.21 12.51
CA PRO A 9 10.32 2.07 13.42
C PRO A 9 9.24 3.11 13.08
N VAL A 10 7.98 2.68 13.12
CA VAL A 10 6.81 3.55 12.95
C VAL A 10 5.88 3.33 14.14
N HIS A 11 5.49 4.41 14.82
CA HIS A 11 4.55 4.33 15.93
C HIS A 11 3.13 4.11 15.41
N ARG A 12 2.67 2.86 15.44
CA ARG A 12 1.31 2.49 15.02
C ARG A 12 0.29 3.12 15.97
N GLY A 13 -0.72 3.78 15.41
CA GLY A 13 -1.84 4.36 16.19
C GLY A 13 -1.65 5.83 16.59
N LYS A 14 -0.49 6.43 16.30
CA LYS A 14 -0.24 7.87 16.41
C LYS A 14 0.14 8.45 15.05
N ASN A 15 -0.11 9.73 14.82
CA ASN A 15 0.44 10.46 13.68
C ASN A 15 1.94 10.63 13.90
N ASP A 16 2.72 9.62 13.51
CA ASP A 16 4.18 9.65 13.61
C ASP A 16 4.77 10.51 12.48
N VAL A 17 4.80 11.83 12.72
CA VAL A 17 5.26 12.83 11.76
C VAL A 17 6.73 12.60 11.37
N ALA A 18 7.56 12.18 12.33
CA ALA A 18 8.98 11.90 12.08
C ALA A 18 9.16 10.69 11.16
N ALA A 19 8.38 9.62 11.35
CA ALA A 19 8.40 8.47 10.45
C ALA A 19 7.93 8.83 9.03
N LEU A 20 6.95 9.72 8.90
CA LEU A 20 6.46 10.19 7.60
C LEU A 20 7.54 11.00 6.86
N ALA A 21 8.18 11.95 7.54
CA ALA A 21 9.25 12.76 6.99
C ALA A 21 10.42 11.88 6.51
N ASN A 22 10.86 10.94 7.34
CA ASN A 22 11.93 10.00 6.97
C ASN A 22 11.53 9.13 5.75
N ALA A 23 10.28 8.69 5.66
CA ALA A 23 9.81 7.95 4.49
C ALA A 23 9.84 8.79 3.21
N ILE A 24 9.48 10.08 3.29
CA ILE A 24 9.56 11.01 2.16
C ILE A 24 11.02 11.18 1.71
N ASP A 25 11.94 11.40 2.65
CA ASP A 25 13.37 11.58 2.33
C ASP A 25 13.96 10.33 1.68
N LEU A 26 13.64 9.14 2.20
CA LEU A 26 14.07 7.87 1.61
C LEU A 26 13.50 7.67 0.20
N ALA A 27 12.23 8.00 -0.02
CA ALA A 27 11.59 7.90 -1.32
C ALA A 27 12.23 8.86 -2.34
N ARG A 28 12.48 10.12 -1.94
CA ARG A 28 13.19 11.12 -2.76
C ARG A 28 14.61 10.67 -3.09
N ALA A 29 15.28 9.97 -2.16
CA ALA A 29 16.60 9.38 -2.38
C ALA A 29 16.58 8.11 -3.26
N GLY A 30 15.45 7.78 -3.90
CA GLY A 30 15.32 6.63 -4.79
C GLY A 30 15.31 5.27 -4.09
N LYS A 31 15.03 5.23 -2.78
CA LYS A 31 14.93 3.97 -2.04
C LYS A 31 13.51 3.38 -2.17
N LEU A 32 13.44 2.06 -2.25
CA LEU A 32 12.17 1.33 -2.27
C LEU A 32 11.55 1.28 -0.88
N ILE A 33 10.27 1.65 -0.78
CA ILE A 33 9.50 1.60 0.47
C ILE A 33 8.30 0.68 0.27
N GLY A 34 8.28 -0.42 1.02
CA GLY A 34 7.14 -1.33 1.10
C GLY A 34 6.16 -0.89 2.18
N MET A 35 4.90 -0.67 1.81
CA MET A 35 3.85 -0.26 2.76
C MET A 35 2.60 -1.11 2.61
N PHE A 36 1.95 -1.41 3.74
CA PHE A 36 0.60 -1.97 3.78
C PHE A 36 -0.37 -0.86 4.17
N PRO A 37 -1.18 -0.31 3.24
CA PRO A 37 -2.02 0.86 3.50
C PRO A 37 -3.03 0.66 4.65
N GLU A 38 -3.46 -0.58 4.90
CA GLU A 38 -4.36 -0.96 6.01
C GLU A 38 -3.71 -0.84 7.39
N GLY A 39 -2.37 -0.85 7.47
CA GLY A 39 -1.60 -0.73 8.70
C GLY A 39 -1.67 -1.94 9.65
N THR A 40 -2.49 -2.95 9.35
CA THR A 40 -2.62 -4.21 10.11
C THR A 40 -2.86 -5.36 9.14
N ARG A 41 -2.55 -6.59 9.56
CA ARG A 41 -2.88 -7.78 8.75
C ARG A 41 -4.37 -8.05 8.84
N SER A 42 -5.02 -8.27 7.70
CA SER A 42 -6.38 -8.75 7.64
C SER A 42 -6.49 -10.18 8.22
N ARG A 43 -7.51 -10.44 9.04
CA ARG A 43 -7.76 -11.76 9.66
C ARG A 43 -8.48 -12.72 8.71
N ASN A 44 -9.33 -12.19 7.83
CA ASN A 44 -10.08 -12.94 6.82
C ASN A 44 -9.44 -12.86 5.43
N GLY A 45 -8.37 -12.08 5.26
CA GLY A 45 -7.65 -11.91 3.99
C GLY A 45 -8.28 -10.89 3.04
N ALA A 46 -9.45 -10.34 3.37
CA ALA A 46 -10.08 -9.29 2.58
C ALA A 46 -9.48 -7.91 2.88
N LEU A 47 -9.42 -7.03 1.88
CA LEU A 47 -8.95 -5.65 2.05
C LEU A 47 -9.85 -4.86 2.99
N ARG A 48 -9.22 -4.06 3.86
CA ARG A 48 -9.86 -3.14 4.80
C ARG A 48 -9.56 -1.70 4.43
N ARG A 49 -10.25 -0.74 5.07
CA ARG A 49 -10.02 0.68 4.88
C ARG A 49 -8.55 1.05 5.02
N ALA A 50 -8.00 1.61 3.95
CA ALA A 50 -6.64 2.11 3.97
C ALA A 50 -6.51 3.45 4.70
N LYS A 51 -5.32 3.66 5.28
CA LYS A 51 -4.85 4.96 5.76
C LYS A 51 -4.14 5.71 4.63
N THR A 52 -4.12 7.04 4.71
CA THR A 52 -3.61 7.91 3.64
C THR A 52 -2.09 8.09 3.61
N GLY A 53 -1.35 7.45 4.51
CA GLY A 53 0.10 7.67 4.64
C GLY A 53 0.90 7.36 3.37
N ALA A 54 0.59 6.25 2.68
CA ALA A 54 1.29 5.88 1.45
C ALA A 54 1.08 6.91 0.33
N ALA A 55 -0.15 7.38 0.14
CA ALA A 55 -0.47 8.42 -0.84
C ALA A 55 0.24 9.74 -0.51
N ARG A 56 0.24 10.17 0.76
CA ARG A 56 0.92 11.40 1.19
C ARG A 56 2.43 11.35 0.92
N ILE A 57 3.07 10.22 1.25
CA ILE A 57 4.52 10.03 0.99
C ILE A 57 4.80 10.15 -0.51
N ALA A 58 4.04 9.43 -1.33
CA ALA A 58 4.27 9.39 -2.78
C ALA A 58 4.05 10.75 -3.45
N MET A 59 2.97 11.45 -3.08
CA MET A 59 2.68 12.80 -3.60
C MET A 59 3.76 13.79 -3.20
N GLU A 60 4.17 13.83 -1.92
CA GLU A 60 5.17 14.76 -1.42
C GLU A 60 6.57 14.45 -2.00
N ALA A 61 6.92 13.17 -2.11
CA ALA A 61 8.17 12.73 -2.69
C ALA A 61 8.19 12.80 -4.23
N HIS A 62 7.04 13.04 -4.88
CA HIS A 62 6.88 13.03 -6.34
C HIS A 62 7.34 11.72 -6.99
N VAL A 63 6.98 10.59 -6.37
CA VAL A 63 7.35 9.24 -6.85
C VAL A 63 6.11 8.40 -7.15
N PRO A 64 6.19 7.44 -8.08
CA PRO A 64 5.10 6.53 -8.36
C PRO A 64 4.91 5.49 -7.24
N VAL A 65 3.67 5.00 -7.09
CA VAL A 65 3.29 3.85 -6.27
C VAL A 65 3.00 2.68 -7.17
N ILE A 66 3.58 1.51 -6.89
CA ILE A 66 3.26 0.26 -7.58
C ILE A 66 2.32 -0.56 -6.70
N PRO A 67 1.05 -0.76 -7.07
CA PRO A 67 0.14 -1.65 -6.37
C PRO A 67 0.69 -3.07 -6.34
N ALA A 68 0.68 -3.70 -5.16
CA ALA A 68 1.12 -5.08 -4.99
C ALA A 68 0.13 -5.87 -4.15
N ALA A 69 -0.22 -7.08 -4.59
CA ALA A 69 -1.13 -7.97 -3.89
C ALA A 69 -0.45 -9.32 -3.62
N VAL A 70 -0.54 -9.78 -2.37
CA VAL A 70 -0.04 -11.09 -1.95
C VAL A 70 -1.20 -12.09 -1.96
N VAL A 71 -1.17 -13.03 -2.91
CA VAL A 71 -2.17 -14.09 -3.07
C VAL A 71 -1.63 -15.39 -2.43
N ASN A 72 -2.53 -16.21 -1.87
CA ASN A 72 -2.24 -17.45 -1.14
C ASN A 72 -1.56 -17.31 0.24
N GLY A 73 -1.50 -16.10 0.80
CA GLY A 73 -1.01 -15.87 2.17
C GLY A 73 -1.70 -16.69 3.29
N PRO A 74 -3.02 -16.97 3.25
CA PRO A 74 -3.70 -17.78 4.27
C PRO A 74 -3.28 -19.26 4.26
N ALA A 75 -2.88 -19.79 3.10
CA ALA A 75 -2.38 -21.16 2.96
C ALA A 75 -1.00 -21.34 3.62
N LEU A 76 -0.32 -20.26 4.02
CA LEU A 76 0.99 -20.29 4.66
C LEU A 76 0.95 -21.07 5.98
N LEU A 77 -0.06 -20.79 6.84
CA LEU A 77 -0.20 -21.47 8.14
C LEU A 77 -0.62 -22.94 7.98
N THR A 78 -1.50 -23.24 7.02
CA THR A 78 -2.01 -24.60 6.78
C THR A 78 -0.96 -25.48 6.10
N SER A 79 -0.16 -24.93 5.19
CA SER A 79 0.91 -25.67 4.49
C SER A 79 2.10 -25.95 5.42
N TRP A 80 2.42 -25.02 6.33
CA TRP A 80 3.43 -25.23 7.37
C TRP A 80 3.10 -26.43 8.26
N LYS A 81 1.84 -26.56 8.69
CA LYS A 81 1.35 -27.72 9.47
C LYS A 81 1.44 -29.04 8.72
N ARG A 82 1.56 -29.02 7.38
CA ARG A 82 1.66 -30.21 6.52
C ARG A 82 3.06 -30.41 5.93
N LEU A 83 4.09 -29.70 6.43
CA LEU A 83 5.46 -29.70 5.89
C LEU A 83 5.55 -29.40 4.37
N ARG A 84 4.52 -28.78 3.78
CA ARG A 84 4.52 -28.38 2.37
C ARG A 84 5.02 -26.94 2.27
N ARG A 85 5.94 -26.68 1.34
CA ARG A 85 6.39 -25.32 1.03
C ARG A 85 5.18 -24.50 0.56
N PRO A 86 4.76 -23.44 1.29
CA PRO A 86 3.65 -22.64 0.85
C PRO A 86 4.05 -21.84 -0.39
N LEU A 87 3.21 -21.88 -1.42
CA LEU A 87 3.38 -21.03 -2.60
C LEU A 87 2.82 -19.64 -2.30
N ILE A 88 3.69 -18.66 -2.12
CA ILE A 88 3.29 -17.24 -2.06
C ILE A 88 3.40 -16.67 -3.47
N MET A 89 2.32 -16.06 -3.96
CA MET A 89 2.33 -15.32 -5.21
C MET A 89 2.19 -13.84 -4.92
N VAL A 90 3.04 -13.01 -5.51
CA VAL A 90 2.91 -11.56 -5.47
C VAL A 90 2.59 -11.07 -6.88
N ARG A 91 1.51 -10.31 -7.01
CA ARG A 91 1.12 -9.66 -8.26
C ARG A 91 1.39 -8.17 -8.15
N PHE A 92 1.89 -7.57 -9.21
CA PHE A 92 2.15 -6.13 -9.30
C PHE A 92 1.26 -5.51 -10.36
N GLY A 93 0.70 -4.34 -10.07
CA GLY A 93 -0.08 -3.54 -10.98
C GLY A 93 0.77 -2.48 -11.69
N PRO A 94 0.16 -1.71 -12.61
CA PRO A 94 0.83 -0.56 -13.23
C PRO A 94 1.19 0.51 -12.18
N PRO A 95 2.27 1.30 -12.41
CA PRO A 95 2.60 2.41 -11.54
C PRO A 95 1.49 3.47 -11.55
N LEU A 96 1.21 4.04 -10.38
CA LEU A 96 0.25 5.11 -10.18
C LEU A 96 0.98 6.34 -9.64
N GLN A 97 0.70 7.51 -10.17
CA GLN A 97 1.28 8.76 -9.69
C GLN A 97 0.20 9.84 -9.63
N ARG A 98 0.28 10.69 -8.60
CA ARG A 98 -0.58 11.88 -8.45
C ARG A 98 0.26 13.00 -7.86
N SER A 99 0.04 14.22 -8.32
CA SER A 99 0.52 15.45 -7.71
C SER A 99 -0.64 16.24 -7.11
N LEU A 100 -0.34 17.12 -6.16
CA LEU A 100 -1.32 18.07 -5.63
C LEU A 100 -1.53 19.20 -6.64
N ARG A 101 -2.77 19.47 -7.02
CA ARG A 101 -3.11 20.58 -7.94
C ARG A 101 -3.19 21.91 -7.16
N ALA A 102 -2.95 23.01 -7.85
CA ALA A 102 -3.03 24.34 -7.24
C ALA A 102 -4.42 24.59 -6.65
N GLY A 103 -4.50 24.95 -5.36
CA GLY A 103 -5.76 25.18 -4.65
C GLY A 103 -6.53 23.92 -4.22
N GLU A 104 -6.00 22.72 -4.46
CA GLU A 104 -6.61 21.46 -4.03
C GLU A 104 -6.36 21.20 -2.53
N ASP A 105 -7.36 20.67 -1.83
CA ASP A 105 -7.18 20.23 -0.45
C ASP A 105 -6.31 18.96 -0.38
N ALA A 106 -5.17 19.07 0.31
CA ALA A 106 -4.21 17.98 0.40
C ALA A 106 -4.74 16.72 1.08
N SER A 107 -5.70 16.85 2.01
CA SER A 107 -6.28 15.68 2.69
C SER A 107 -7.24 14.93 1.78
N HIS A 108 -8.04 15.64 0.99
CA HIS A 108 -8.92 15.09 -0.02
C HIS A 108 -8.09 14.41 -1.12
N ALA A 109 -7.10 15.11 -1.69
CA ALA A 109 -6.23 14.55 -2.72
C ALA A 109 -5.53 13.26 -2.27
N ALA A 110 -5.03 13.23 -1.03
CA ALA A 110 -4.43 12.04 -0.45
C ALA A 110 -5.43 10.90 -0.25
N ARG A 111 -6.69 11.19 0.10
CA ARG A 111 -7.75 10.18 0.22
C ARG A 111 -8.07 9.57 -1.15
N ASP A 112 -8.30 10.41 -2.15
CA ASP A 112 -8.59 9.96 -3.52
C ASP A 112 -7.47 9.07 -4.06
N PHE A 113 -6.22 9.50 -3.88
CA PHE A 113 -5.09 8.71 -4.36
C PHE A 113 -4.94 7.41 -3.58
N THR A 114 -5.25 7.41 -2.28
CA THR A 114 -5.31 6.17 -1.49
C THR A 114 -6.36 5.22 -2.05
N ASP A 115 -7.54 5.72 -2.43
CA ASP A 115 -8.60 4.90 -3.00
C ASP A 115 -8.23 4.36 -4.39
N ALA A 116 -7.54 5.16 -5.21
CA ALA A 116 -6.97 4.69 -6.48
C ALA A 116 -5.91 3.58 -6.29
N ILE A 117 -5.01 3.74 -5.32
CA ILE A 117 -4.01 2.70 -4.96
C ILE A 117 -4.71 1.41 -4.54
N MET A 118 -5.71 1.52 -3.66
CA MET A 118 -6.45 0.35 -3.16
C MET A 118 -7.29 -0.31 -4.24
N ALA A 119 -7.87 0.45 -5.17
CA ALA A 119 -8.53 -0.10 -6.35
C ALA A 119 -7.55 -0.89 -7.23
N GLY A 120 -6.33 -0.35 -7.43
CA GLY A 120 -5.24 -1.05 -8.12
C GLY A 120 -4.87 -2.36 -7.43
N ILE A 121 -4.80 -2.40 -6.10
CA ILE A 121 -4.55 -3.63 -5.33
C ILE A 121 -5.73 -4.61 -5.47
N ALA A 122 -6.97 -4.13 -5.35
CA ALA A 122 -8.18 -4.94 -5.45
C ALA A 122 -8.31 -5.61 -6.82
N ALA A 123 -7.91 -4.94 -7.90
CA ALA A 123 -7.92 -5.49 -9.25
C ALA A 123 -6.97 -6.71 -9.41
N LEU A 124 -5.91 -6.78 -8.60
CA LEU A 124 -4.95 -7.90 -8.60
C LEU A 124 -5.46 -9.11 -7.79
N LEU A 125 -6.48 -8.90 -6.95
CA LEU A 125 -7.06 -9.90 -6.06
C LEU A 125 -8.32 -10.57 -6.65
N PRO A 126 -8.58 -11.84 -6.26
CA PRO A 126 -9.88 -12.48 -6.47
C PRO A 126 -11.02 -11.64 -5.88
N PRO A 127 -12.22 -11.62 -6.49
CA PRO A 127 -13.36 -10.82 -6.04
C PRO A 127 -13.68 -10.96 -4.53
N GLU A 128 -13.60 -12.17 -3.99
CA GLU A 128 -13.88 -12.51 -2.60
C GLU A 128 -12.91 -11.89 -1.59
N LEU A 129 -11.72 -11.45 -2.02
CA LEU A 129 -10.71 -10.80 -1.17
C LEU A 129 -10.70 -9.27 -1.30
N ARG A 130 -11.56 -8.68 -2.13
CA ARG A 130 -11.54 -7.23 -2.37
C ARG A 130 -12.13 -6.38 -1.24
N GLY A 131 -12.90 -7.00 -0.35
CA GLY A 131 -13.42 -6.35 0.87
C GLY A 131 -14.08 -5.01 0.61
N GLU A 132 -13.67 -3.97 1.34
CA GLU A 132 -14.21 -2.60 1.21
C GLU A 132 -14.07 -1.99 -0.20
N TYR A 133 -13.20 -2.56 -1.05
CA TYR A 133 -12.90 -2.08 -2.40
C TYR A 133 -13.50 -2.97 -3.49
N ALA A 134 -14.48 -3.84 -3.16
CA ALA A 134 -15.10 -4.75 -4.12
C ALA A 134 -15.77 -4.05 -5.32
N HIS A 135 -16.29 -2.84 -5.12
CA HIS A 135 -17.00 -2.06 -6.14
C HIS A 135 -16.18 -0.90 -6.70
N THR A 136 -14.93 -0.74 -6.28
CA THR A 136 -14.07 0.36 -6.75
C THR A 136 -13.46 -0.02 -8.10
N GLN A 137 -13.71 0.81 -9.12
CA GLN A 137 -12.99 0.71 -10.39
C GLN A 137 -11.63 1.38 -10.24
N ALA A 138 -10.56 0.76 -10.76
CA ALA A 138 -9.27 1.42 -10.85
C ALA A 138 -9.44 2.68 -11.73
N ALA A 139 -9.24 3.86 -11.14
CA ALA A 139 -9.36 5.10 -11.88
C ALA A 139 -8.34 5.14 -13.03
N PRO A 140 -8.69 5.72 -14.19
CA PRO A 140 -7.72 6.00 -15.24
C PRO A 140 -6.70 6.99 -14.66
N VAL A 141 -5.48 6.52 -14.44
CA VAL A 141 -4.35 7.35 -14.01
C VAL A 141 -3.84 8.12 -15.22
N GLU A 142 -3.79 9.44 -15.12
CA GLU A 142 -3.05 10.29 -16.06
C GLU A 142 -1.60 9.81 -16.07
N ASN A 143 -1.17 9.25 -17.20
CA ASN A 143 0.24 9.01 -17.47
C ASN A 143 0.87 10.39 -17.68
N ALA A 144 1.77 10.79 -16.78
CA ALA A 144 2.63 11.95 -16.98
C ALA A 144 3.57 11.73 -18.18
#